data_AF-M3CJ44-F1
#
_entry.id   AF-M3CJ44-F1
#
_cell.length_a   1.000
_cell.length_b   1.000
_cell.length_c   1.000
_cell.angle_alpha   90.00
_cell.angle_beta   90.00
_cell.angle_gamma   90.00
#
_symmetry.space_group_name_H-M   'P 1'
#
loop_
_entity.id
_entity.type
_entity.pdbx_description
1 polymer ?
#
loop_
_entity_poly.entity_id
_entity_poly.type
_entity_poly.pdbx_seq_one_letter_code
_entity_poly.pdbx_strand_id
1 'polypeptide(L)'
;MRLSQITVPGVPCLIQPNSTKSRFRLTGPDFWPLVPTAEKQLQPLPGALTEEQREINSLQGNVSFDHFYQAPEFFFQQSTSAPAGVYDLVTAGSEPQYVAKTADGGLVLLPASTGSTGQKDNGKTPAAVTSIFTVDCDGRIGVMHDGVSYSWKIDADGKGTSFTAGAHSADWTMTAFDLDTFKDALKVEKSHHELRSLGKRQNEGFRCPPFQHGVLKPGSPPGFSNGCGSVKTKNLVPELWFHSCCDAHDICYDDCTKPSCLYCNVAFLDCMHAECHKKNFFVKKICNFAAQVYFEAVQGPQGCGLFAKYNRDRCDCVHDP
;
A
#
# COMPACT_ATOMS: atom_id res chain seq x y z
N MET A 1 0.77 -6.70 -20.21
CA MET A 1 0.67 -7.93 -19.39
C MET A 1 -0.26 -7.62 -18.23
N ARG A 2 -1.41 -8.30 -18.12
CA ARG A 2 -2.21 -8.23 -16.90
C ARG A 2 -1.40 -8.92 -15.80
N LEU A 3 -0.99 -8.17 -14.78
CA LEU A 3 -0.61 -8.78 -13.51
C LEU A 3 -1.89 -9.46 -13.00
N SER A 4 -2.02 -10.76 -13.23
CA SER A 4 -3.09 -11.56 -12.66
C SER A 4 -2.86 -11.60 -11.15
N GLN A 5 -3.46 -10.67 -10.41
CA GLN A 5 -3.48 -10.72 -8.96
C GLN A 5 -4.22 -11.99 -8.53
N ILE A 6 -3.58 -12.76 -7.64
CA ILE A 6 -4.23 -13.86 -6.93
C ILE A 6 -5.12 -13.23 -5.87
N THR A 7 -6.35 -12.89 -6.23
CA THR A 7 -7.38 -12.53 -5.25
C THR A 7 -7.73 -13.80 -4.46
N VAL A 8 -7.42 -13.83 -3.16
CA VAL A 8 -7.86 -14.90 -2.27
C VAL A 8 -9.38 -14.76 -2.04
N PRO A 9 -10.22 -15.75 -2.43
CA PRO A 9 -11.66 -15.67 -2.25
C PRO A 9 -12.05 -15.44 -0.79
N GLY A 10 -12.90 -14.44 -0.53
CA GLY A 10 -13.41 -14.13 0.82
C GLY A 10 -12.59 -13.14 1.64
N VAL A 11 -11.43 -12.67 1.15
CA VAL A 11 -10.66 -11.60 1.81
C VAL A 11 -10.97 -10.25 1.14
N PRO A 12 -11.51 -9.25 1.88
CA PRO A 12 -11.80 -7.94 1.32
C PRO A 12 -10.51 -7.23 0.89
N CYS A 13 -10.60 -6.38 -0.13
CA CYS A 13 -9.48 -5.57 -0.59
C CYS A 13 -9.27 -4.34 0.31
N LEU A 14 -8.05 -3.81 0.35
CA LEU A 14 -7.69 -2.63 1.15
C LEU A 14 -8.64 -1.47 0.91
N ILE A 15 -9.01 -1.26 -0.35
CA ILE A 15 -9.96 -0.24 -0.78
C ILE A 15 -11.24 -0.91 -1.30
N GLN A 16 -12.39 -0.42 -0.86
CA GLN A 16 -13.69 -0.84 -1.35
C GLN A 16 -14.28 0.24 -2.27
N PRO A 17 -14.11 0.13 -3.60
CA PRO A 17 -14.43 1.23 -4.50
C PRO A 17 -15.93 1.56 -4.62
N ASN A 18 -16.80 0.67 -4.13
CA ASN A 18 -18.25 0.88 -4.09
C ASN A 18 -18.73 1.48 -2.76
N SER A 19 -17.83 1.92 -1.88
CA SER A 19 -18.14 2.44 -0.55
C SER A 19 -17.52 3.81 -0.35
N THR A 20 -18.36 4.83 -0.20
CA THR A 20 -17.91 6.20 0.15
C THR A 20 -17.35 6.29 1.58
N LYS A 21 -17.48 5.21 2.36
CA LYS A 21 -16.84 5.06 3.68
C LYS A 21 -15.40 4.55 3.57
N SER A 22 -15.02 3.91 2.46
CA SER A 22 -13.64 3.50 2.20
C SER A 22 -12.86 4.72 1.72
N ARG A 23 -12.29 5.44 2.68
CA ARG A 23 -11.55 6.67 2.46
C ARG A 23 -10.06 6.40 2.46
N PHE A 24 -9.33 7.08 1.59
CA PHE A 24 -7.89 6.86 1.43
C PHE A 24 -7.19 8.15 1.04
N ARG A 25 -5.88 8.18 1.21
CA ARG A 25 -5.02 9.26 0.71
C ARG A 25 -4.38 8.83 -0.60
N LEU A 26 -4.26 9.76 -1.53
CA LEU A 26 -3.58 9.53 -2.80
C LEU A 26 -2.11 9.82 -2.68
N THR A 27 -1.29 8.89 -3.15
CA THR A 27 0.17 9.02 -3.07
C THR A 27 0.84 8.62 -4.37
N GLY A 28 1.86 9.38 -4.78
CA GLY A 28 2.70 9.02 -5.94
C GLY A 28 3.53 7.76 -5.70
N PRO A 29 4.28 7.28 -6.71
CA PRO A 29 5.23 6.17 -6.54
C PRO A 29 6.26 6.40 -5.43
N ASP A 30 6.57 7.68 -5.18
CA ASP A 30 7.43 8.17 -4.10
C ASP A 30 6.67 8.42 -2.78
N PHE A 31 5.41 8.01 -2.68
CA PHE A 31 4.55 8.20 -1.50
C PHE A 31 4.25 9.64 -1.09
N TRP A 32 4.64 10.62 -1.91
CA TRP A 32 4.23 12.00 -1.71
C TRP A 32 2.71 12.11 -1.83
N PRO A 33 2.02 12.66 -0.81
CA PRO A 33 0.58 12.83 -0.90
C PRO A 33 0.26 13.85 -1.97
N LEU A 34 -0.83 13.61 -2.69
CA LEU A 34 -1.40 14.59 -3.59
C LEU A 34 -2.30 15.55 -2.83
N VAL A 35 -2.12 16.84 -3.08
CA VAL A 35 -2.87 17.92 -2.45
C VAL A 35 -3.50 18.85 -3.50
N PRO A 36 -4.74 19.32 -3.28
CA PRO A 36 -5.38 20.34 -4.07
C PRO A 36 -4.61 21.66 -4.00
N THR A 37 -4.49 22.35 -5.12
CA THR A 37 -4.00 23.73 -5.17
C THR A 37 -5.16 24.73 -5.18
N ALA A 38 -4.84 26.02 -5.03
CA ALA A 38 -5.83 27.10 -5.14
C ALA A 38 -6.47 27.14 -6.53
N GLU A 39 -5.72 26.76 -7.57
CA GLU A 39 -6.14 26.69 -8.97
C GLU A 39 -6.94 25.42 -9.31
N LYS A 40 -7.40 24.68 -8.29
CA LYS A 40 -8.15 23.43 -8.47
C LYS A 40 -7.41 22.37 -9.28
N GLN A 41 -6.09 22.33 -9.16
CA GLN A 41 -5.27 21.24 -9.65
C GLN A 41 -4.92 20.28 -8.51
N LEU A 42 -4.45 19.09 -8.86
CA LEU A 42 -3.93 18.12 -7.89
C LEU A 42 -2.44 17.91 -8.16
N GLN A 43 -1.61 18.22 -7.16
CA GLN A 43 -0.15 18.22 -7.29
C GLN A 43 0.50 17.48 -6.11
N PRO A 44 1.71 16.91 -6.27
CA PRO A 44 2.46 16.36 -5.15
C PRO A 44 2.72 17.45 -4.11
N LEU A 45 2.61 17.11 -2.84
CA LEU A 45 2.85 18.04 -1.73
C LEU A 45 4.16 18.84 -1.91
N PRO A 46 5.32 18.25 -2.23
CA PRO A 46 6.54 19.03 -2.44
C PRO A 46 6.43 20.08 -3.53
N GLY A 47 5.70 19.80 -4.61
CA GLY A 47 5.42 20.74 -5.69
C GLY A 47 4.53 21.89 -5.24
N ALA A 48 3.56 21.59 -4.36
CA ALA A 48 2.63 22.57 -3.79
C ALA A 48 3.25 23.46 -2.69
N LEU A 49 4.40 23.09 -2.12
CA LEU A 49 5.12 23.93 -1.16
C LEU A 49 5.78 25.13 -1.86
N THR A 50 5.97 26.24 -1.16
CA THR A 50 6.83 27.34 -1.63
C THR A 50 8.31 26.95 -1.59
N GLU A 51 9.19 27.65 -2.32
CA GLU A 51 10.64 27.41 -2.24
C GLU A 51 11.16 27.55 -0.79
N GLU A 52 10.68 28.56 -0.06
CA GLU A 52 11.01 28.78 1.34
C GLU A 52 10.54 27.62 2.23
N GLN A 53 9.33 27.11 2.03
CA GLN A 53 8.82 25.95 2.76
C GLN A 53 9.60 24.67 2.41
N ARG A 54 10.01 24.50 1.15
CA ARG A 54 10.88 23.40 0.72
C ARG A 54 12.24 23.50 1.41
N GLU A 55 12.85 24.68 1.43
CA GLU A 55 14.14 24.91 2.09
C GLU A 55 14.05 24.69 3.59
N ILE A 56 13.07 25.27 4.29
CA ILE A 56 12.85 25.05 5.73
C ILE A 56 12.62 23.57 6.03
N ASN A 57 11.79 22.88 5.26
CA ASN A 57 11.53 21.45 5.46
C ASN A 57 12.77 20.59 5.17
N SER A 58 13.61 21.00 4.22
CA SER A 58 14.89 20.33 3.93
C SER A 58 15.92 20.53 5.03
N LEU A 59 16.01 21.74 5.60
CA LEU A 59 16.98 22.14 6.62
C LEU A 59 16.61 21.62 8.02
N GLN A 60 15.32 21.65 8.36
CA GLN A 60 14.82 21.20 9.66
C GLN A 60 14.55 19.69 9.69
N GLY A 61 14.60 19.01 8.54
CA GLY A 61 14.20 17.61 8.43
C GLY A 61 12.72 17.36 8.77
N ASN A 62 11.89 18.41 8.83
CA ASN A 62 10.54 18.41 9.38
C ASN A 62 9.45 18.48 8.30
N VAL A 63 9.49 17.59 7.31
CA VAL A 63 8.19 17.16 6.76
C VAL A 63 7.56 16.28 7.84
N SER A 64 6.88 16.92 8.79
CA SER A 64 6.11 16.20 9.81
C SER A 64 5.08 15.32 9.12
N PHE A 65 4.93 14.09 9.63
CA PHE A 65 3.86 13.15 9.26
C PHE A 65 2.46 13.78 9.33
N ASP A 66 2.32 14.87 10.09
CA ASP A 66 1.09 15.67 10.13
C ASP A 66 0.63 16.09 8.73
N HIS A 67 1.54 16.39 7.81
CA HIS A 67 1.16 16.75 6.44
C HIS A 67 0.50 15.57 5.70
N PHE A 68 0.86 14.33 6.04
CA PHE A 68 0.19 13.15 5.49
C PHE A 68 -1.20 12.98 6.09
N TYR A 69 -1.37 13.22 7.40
CA TYR A 69 -2.70 13.21 8.03
C TYR A 69 -3.60 14.35 7.54
N GLN A 70 -3.02 15.49 7.21
CA GLN A 70 -3.68 16.68 6.69
C GLN A 70 -3.96 16.61 5.18
N ALA A 71 -3.31 15.69 4.46
CA ALA A 71 -3.64 15.45 3.06
C ALA A 71 -5.13 15.05 2.95
N PRO A 72 -5.83 15.53 1.91
CA PRO A 72 -7.24 15.22 1.78
C PRO A 72 -7.44 13.73 1.58
N GLU A 73 -8.56 13.29 2.13
CA GLU A 73 -9.06 11.96 1.87
C GLU A 73 -9.83 11.96 0.55
N PHE A 74 -9.82 10.81 -0.10
CA PHE A 74 -10.52 10.52 -1.33
C PHE A 74 -11.37 9.27 -1.12
N PHE A 75 -12.38 9.11 -1.95
CA PHE A 75 -13.15 7.89 -2.07
C PHE A 75 -13.49 7.64 -3.54
N PHE A 76 -13.78 6.39 -3.86
CA PHE A 76 -14.34 6.04 -5.17
C PHE A 76 -15.86 6.08 -5.12
N GLN A 77 -16.44 6.50 -6.23
CA GLN A 77 -17.88 6.51 -6.44
C GLN A 77 -18.20 5.94 -7.81
N GLN A 78 -19.13 5.00 -7.87
CA GLN A 78 -19.60 4.49 -9.16
C GLN A 78 -20.55 5.50 -9.80
N SER A 79 -20.21 5.96 -11.00
CA SER A 79 -21.11 6.77 -11.82
C SER A 79 -22.04 5.85 -12.62
N THR A 80 -23.31 6.27 -12.78
CA THR A 80 -24.28 5.54 -13.61
C THR A 80 -23.88 5.47 -15.08
N SER A 81 -23.00 6.39 -15.51
CA SER A 81 -22.47 6.46 -16.88
C SER A 81 -21.16 5.68 -17.07
N ALA A 82 -20.53 5.21 -15.99
CA ALA A 82 -19.23 4.56 -16.07
C ALA A 82 -19.36 3.08 -16.47
N PRO A 83 -18.41 2.55 -17.26
CA PRO A 83 -18.25 1.10 -17.42
C PRO A 83 -18.07 0.39 -16.07
N ALA A 84 -18.43 -0.90 -16.02
CA ALA A 84 -18.22 -1.70 -14.83
C ALA A 84 -16.72 -1.73 -14.42
N GLY A 85 -16.44 -1.53 -13.14
CA GLY A 85 -15.08 -1.46 -12.60
C GLY A 85 -14.37 -0.13 -12.83
N VAL A 86 -15.08 0.88 -13.34
CA VAL A 86 -14.58 2.25 -13.51
C VAL A 86 -15.37 3.21 -12.63
N TYR A 87 -14.65 4.13 -12.00
CA TYR A 87 -15.14 4.97 -10.92
C TYR A 87 -14.80 6.44 -11.13
N ASP A 88 -15.61 7.31 -10.54
CA ASP A 88 -15.18 8.64 -10.15
C ASP A 88 -14.25 8.54 -8.95
N LEU A 89 -13.21 9.38 -8.93
CA LEU A 89 -12.34 9.60 -7.79
C LEU A 89 -12.69 10.98 -7.21
N VAL A 90 -13.08 11.02 -5.94
CA VAL A 90 -13.73 12.20 -5.34
C VAL A 90 -13.03 12.58 -4.04
N THR A 91 -12.78 13.86 -3.81
CA THR A 91 -12.30 14.36 -2.51
C THR A 91 -13.40 14.22 -1.46
N ALA A 92 -13.03 13.81 -0.26
CA ALA A 92 -13.91 13.82 0.90
C ALA A 92 -13.97 15.24 1.50
N GLY A 93 -15.11 15.58 2.10
CA GLY A 93 -15.32 16.89 2.74
C GLY A 93 -16.76 17.37 2.60
N SER A 94 -17.03 18.59 3.07
CA SER A 94 -18.33 19.26 2.90
C SER A 94 -18.60 19.67 1.45
N GLU A 95 -17.55 19.89 0.67
CA GLU A 95 -17.61 20.26 -0.75
C GLU A 95 -16.78 19.25 -1.57
N PRO A 96 -17.33 18.06 -1.87
CA PRO A 96 -16.61 17.04 -2.63
C PRO A 96 -16.32 17.52 -4.04
N GLN A 97 -15.10 17.24 -4.51
CA GLN A 97 -14.63 17.58 -5.85
C GLN A 97 -14.20 16.32 -6.60
N TYR A 98 -14.52 16.27 -7.89
CA TYR A 98 -14.26 15.15 -8.78
C TYR A 98 -12.92 15.35 -9.49
N VAL A 99 -12.05 14.36 -9.40
CA VAL A 99 -10.80 14.33 -10.16
C VAL A 99 -11.13 14.07 -11.63
N ALA A 100 -10.64 14.92 -12.51
CA ALA A 100 -10.90 14.85 -13.95
C ALA A 100 -9.62 14.95 -14.77
N LYS A 101 -9.58 14.26 -15.91
CA LYS A 101 -8.53 14.39 -16.92
C LYS A 101 -8.95 15.42 -17.96
N THR A 102 -8.08 16.38 -18.28
CA THR A 102 -8.27 17.32 -19.38
C THR A 102 -7.84 16.74 -20.73
N ALA A 103 -8.21 17.41 -21.82
CA ALA A 103 -7.90 16.96 -23.19
C ALA A 103 -6.39 16.84 -23.46
N ASP A 104 -5.59 17.74 -22.91
CA ASP A 104 -4.11 17.76 -22.95
C ASP A 104 -3.44 16.79 -21.97
N GLY A 105 -4.23 16.06 -21.17
CA GLY A 105 -3.71 15.07 -20.22
C GLY A 105 -3.40 15.61 -18.83
N GLY A 106 -3.69 16.88 -18.57
CA GLY A 106 -3.65 17.46 -17.23
C GLY A 106 -4.74 16.90 -16.30
N LEU A 107 -4.66 17.30 -15.04
CA LEU A 107 -5.56 16.87 -13.97
C LEU A 107 -6.15 18.08 -13.25
N VAL A 108 -7.48 18.11 -13.15
CA VAL A 108 -8.23 19.18 -12.48
C VAL A 108 -9.30 18.63 -11.53
N LEU A 109 -9.77 19.48 -10.62
CA LEU A 109 -10.86 19.20 -9.69
C LEU A 109 -12.13 19.93 -10.11
N LEU A 110 -13.22 19.18 -10.30
CA LEU A 110 -14.51 19.70 -10.74
C LEU A 110 -15.55 19.60 -9.61
N PRO A 111 -16.55 20.50 -9.55
CA PRO A 111 -17.62 20.41 -8.54
C PRO A 111 -18.62 19.28 -8.82
N ALA A 112 -18.61 18.67 -10.00
CA ALA A 112 -19.52 17.59 -10.39
C ALA A 112 -18.84 16.60 -11.35
N SER A 113 -19.33 15.36 -11.36
CA SER A 113 -18.94 14.32 -12.32
C SER A 113 -19.33 14.74 -13.74
N THR A 114 -18.40 14.60 -14.68
CA THR A 114 -18.66 14.80 -16.12
C THR A 114 -18.88 13.48 -16.87
N GLY A 115 -18.73 12.34 -16.17
CA GLY A 115 -18.85 11.00 -16.74
C GLY A 115 -17.73 10.64 -17.71
N SER A 116 -17.78 9.41 -18.22
CA SER A 116 -16.71 8.83 -19.04
C SER A 116 -16.58 9.46 -20.43
N THR A 117 -17.56 10.26 -20.87
CA THR A 117 -17.54 11.00 -22.14
C THR A 117 -17.30 12.50 -21.96
N GLY A 118 -17.26 12.96 -20.70
CA GLY A 118 -17.22 14.37 -20.32
C GLY A 118 -18.48 15.16 -20.69
N GLN A 119 -18.52 16.42 -20.26
CA GLN A 119 -19.52 17.39 -20.70
C GLN A 119 -18.99 18.14 -21.93
N LYS A 120 -19.71 18.04 -23.05
CA LYS A 120 -19.41 18.79 -24.26
C LYS A 120 -20.04 20.18 -24.17
N ASP A 121 -19.23 21.22 -24.26
CA ASP A 121 -19.74 22.57 -24.54
C ASP A 121 -19.84 22.75 -26.07
N ASN A 122 -21.07 22.87 -26.59
CA ASN A 122 -21.35 23.18 -28.00
C ASN A 122 -20.57 22.34 -29.04
N GLY A 123 -20.49 21.02 -28.83
CA GLY A 123 -19.89 20.10 -29.80
C GLY A 123 -18.35 20.06 -29.84
N LYS A 124 -17.66 20.79 -28.95
CA LYS A 124 -16.20 20.65 -28.77
C LYS A 124 -15.87 19.40 -27.93
N THR A 125 -14.64 18.92 -28.06
CA THR A 125 -14.07 17.89 -27.16
C THR A 125 -14.35 18.29 -25.71
N PRO A 126 -14.77 17.33 -24.86
CA PRO A 126 -15.04 17.63 -23.45
C PRO A 126 -13.80 18.28 -22.83
N ALA A 127 -14.00 19.39 -22.11
CA ALA A 127 -12.90 20.10 -21.48
C ALA A 127 -12.19 19.22 -20.44
N ALA A 128 -12.95 18.35 -19.76
CA ALA A 128 -12.44 17.37 -18.83
C ALA A 128 -13.41 16.16 -18.67
N VAL A 129 -12.85 14.98 -18.43
CA VAL A 129 -13.57 13.71 -18.25
C VAL A 129 -13.33 13.15 -16.85
N THR A 130 -14.39 12.69 -16.19
CA THR A 130 -14.33 11.92 -14.93
C THR A 130 -14.73 10.46 -15.21
N SER A 131 -14.93 9.63 -14.18
CA SER A 131 -15.37 8.24 -14.38
C SER A 131 -14.40 7.43 -15.25
N ILE A 132 -13.11 7.57 -14.97
CA ILE A 132 -12.00 6.94 -15.71
C ILE A 132 -11.07 6.14 -14.79
N PHE A 133 -11.30 6.12 -13.48
CA PHE A 133 -10.38 5.53 -12.52
C PHE A 133 -10.72 4.08 -12.23
N THR A 134 -9.70 3.24 -12.14
CA THR A 134 -9.80 1.86 -11.67
C THR A 134 -8.94 1.72 -10.42
N VAL A 135 -9.23 0.73 -9.57
CA VAL A 135 -8.37 0.40 -8.43
C VAL A 135 -8.24 -1.10 -8.29
N ASP A 136 -7.03 -1.58 -8.02
CA ASP A 136 -6.76 -2.98 -7.73
C ASP A 136 -6.81 -3.26 -6.22
N CYS A 137 -6.66 -4.53 -5.82
CA CYS A 137 -6.80 -4.88 -4.40
C CYS A 137 -5.62 -4.45 -3.52
N ASP A 138 -4.49 -4.08 -4.14
CA ASP A 138 -3.33 -3.51 -3.45
C ASP A 138 -3.44 -1.98 -3.33
N GLY A 139 -4.55 -1.39 -3.81
CA GLY A 139 -4.78 0.05 -3.81
C GLY A 139 -4.10 0.77 -4.97
N ARG A 140 -3.57 0.08 -5.98
CA ARG A 140 -2.99 0.76 -7.16
C ARG A 140 -4.10 1.31 -8.04
N ILE A 141 -3.99 2.58 -8.38
CA ILE A 141 -4.96 3.29 -9.19
C ILE A 141 -4.52 3.25 -10.65
N GLY A 142 -5.43 2.76 -11.48
CA GLY A 142 -5.34 2.85 -12.93
C GLY A 142 -6.26 3.94 -13.48
N VAL A 143 -6.02 4.31 -14.74
CA VAL A 143 -6.84 5.24 -15.49
C VAL A 143 -7.10 4.64 -16.86
N MET A 144 -8.39 4.53 -17.19
CA MET A 144 -8.88 3.98 -18.44
C MET A 144 -9.92 4.92 -19.03
N HIS A 145 -9.68 5.38 -20.25
CA HIS A 145 -10.59 6.27 -20.97
C HIS A 145 -10.63 5.85 -22.44
N ASP A 146 -11.84 5.65 -22.98
CA ASP A 146 -12.07 5.15 -24.35
C ASP A 146 -11.28 3.88 -24.71
N GLY A 147 -11.16 2.95 -23.76
CA GLY A 147 -10.41 1.69 -23.94
C GLY A 147 -8.89 1.85 -23.94
N VAL A 148 -8.38 3.07 -23.78
CA VAL A 148 -6.95 3.36 -23.65
C VAL A 148 -6.58 3.44 -22.17
N SER A 149 -5.56 2.69 -21.76
CA SER A 149 -4.94 2.84 -20.44
C SER A 149 -4.01 4.05 -20.42
N TYR A 150 -4.01 4.74 -19.30
CA TYR A 150 -3.11 5.86 -19.02
C TYR A 150 -2.29 5.55 -17.78
N SER A 151 -1.01 5.91 -17.85
CA SER A 151 -0.17 6.04 -16.67
C SER A 151 -0.41 7.41 -16.05
N TRP A 152 -0.54 7.46 -14.72
CA TRP A 152 -0.66 8.71 -13.96
C TRP A 152 0.70 9.02 -13.34
N LYS A 153 1.36 10.05 -13.85
CA LYS A 153 2.75 10.37 -13.53
C LYS A 153 2.84 11.68 -12.78
N ILE A 154 3.83 11.78 -11.91
CA ILE A 154 4.35 13.07 -11.46
C ILE A 154 5.24 13.60 -12.59
N ASP A 155 5.05 14.87 -12.95
CA ASP A 155 5.85 15.50 -14.01
C ASP A 155 7.33 15.57 -13.61
N ALA A 156 8.22 15.67 -14.60
CA ALA A 156 9.66 15.62 -14.35
C ALA A 156 10.18 16.75 -13.43
N ASP A 157 9.44 17.86 -13.33
CA ASP A 157 9.74 18.98 -12.45
C ASP A 157 9.21 18.79 -11.01
N GLY A 158 8.46 17.72 -10.75
CA GLY A 158 7.86 17.41 -9.45
C GLY A 158 6.69 18.31 -9.06
N LYS A 159 6.23 19.19 -9.96
CA LYS A 159 5.20 20.21 -9.67
C LYS A 159 3.83 19.79 -10.17
N GLY A 160 3.75 19.11 -11.29
CA GLY A 160 2.47 18.67 -11.86
C GLY A 160 2.25 17.17 -11.77
N THR A 161 1.03 16.75 -12.13
CA THR A 161 0.76 15.38 -12.51
C THR A 161 0.05 15.34 -13.85
N SER A 162 0.35 14.32 -14.64
CA SER A 162 -0.20 14.15 -15.98
C SER A 162 -0.56 12.71 -16.29
N PHE A 163 -1.51 12.55 -17.22
CA PHE A 163 -1.90 11.26 -17.78
C PHE A 163 -1.22 11.06 -19.13
N THR A 164 -0.31 10.10 -19.20
CA THR A 164 0.32 9.68 -20.46
C THR A 164 -0.32 8.38 -20.94
N ALA A 165 -0.71 8.32 -22.22
CA ALA A 165 -1.20 7.08 -22.80
C ALA A 165 -0.12 5.99 -22.74
N GLY A 166 -0.49 4.81 -22.24
CA GLY A 166 0.46 3.72 -22.03
C GLY A 166 -0.05 2.67 -21.04
N ALA A 167 0.49 1.46 -21.15
CA ALA A 167 0.15 0.38 -20.24
C ALA A 167 0.50 0.71 -18.79
N HIS A 168 -0.31 0.21 -17.86
CA HIS A 168 0.01 0.21 -16.44
C HIS A 168 1.36 -0.49 -16.21
N SER A 169 2.27 0.18 -15.52
CA SER A 169 3.44 -0.44 -14.90
C SER A 169 3.41 -0.11 -13.41
N ALA A 170 3.81 -1.08 -12.57
CA ALA A 170 3.74 -0.97 -11.12
C ALA A 170 4.54 0.24 -10.58
N ASP A 171 5.54 0.71 -11.32
CA ASP A 171 6.40 1.83 -10.91
C ASP A 171 5.77 3.22 -11.18
N TRP A 172 4.61 3.30 -11.86
CA TRP A 172 4.03 4.55 -12.35
C TRP A 172 2.53 4.69 -12.05
N THR A 173 2.01 3.96 -11.05
CA THR A 173 0.62 4.08 -10.61
C THR A 173 0.53 4.84 -9.30
N MET A 174 -0.38 5.82 -9.25
CA MET A 174 -0.84 6.39 -7.99
C MET A 174 -1.38 5.29 -7.08
N THR A 175 -1.15 5.42 -5.78
CA THR A 175 -1.63 4.44 -4.79
C THR A 175 -2.63 5.11 -3.85
N ALA A 176 -3.79 4.47 -3.72
CA ALA A 176 -4.77 4.70 -2.67
C ALA A 176 -4.27 4.04 -1.39
N PHE A 177 -3.96 4.86 -0.40
CA PHE A 177 -3.44 4.40 0.87
C PHE A 177 -4.41 4.77 2.00
N ASP A 178 -5.12 3.77 2.50
CA ASP A 178 -5.95 3.89 3.70
C ASP A 178 -5.11 3.52 4.92
N LEU A 179 -4.57 4.56 5.59
CA LEU A 179 -3.73 4.40 6.76
C LEU A 179 -4.49 3.86 7.97
N ASP A 180 -5.80 4.11 8.06
CA ASP A 180 -6.60 3.64 9.18
C ASP A 180 -6.96 2.17 8.99
N THR A 181 -7.39 1.76 7.80
CA THR A 181 -7.54 0.34 7.47
C THR A 181 -6.21 -0.39 7.56
N PHE A 182 -5.08 0.21 7.16
CA PHE A 182 -3.77 -0.39 7.36
C PHE A 182 -3.46 -0.59 8.84
N LYS A 183 -3.62 0.43 9.68
CA LYS A 183 -3.43 0.30 11.15
C LYS A 183 -4.42 -0.67 11.78
N ASP A 184 -5.66 -0.68 11.32
CA ASP A 184 -6.70 -1.52 11.86
C ASP A 184 -6.57 -2.95 11.39
N ALA A 185 -6.13 -3.25 10.17
CA ALA A 185 -5.76 -4.61 9.75
C ALA A 185 -4.67 -5.19 10.66
N LEU A 186 -3.75 -4.35 11.14
CA LEU A 186 -2.73 -4.72 12.12
C LEU A 186 -3.30 -4.85 13.56
N LYS A 187 -4.48 -4.30 13.85
CA LYS A 187 -5.16 -4.39 15.17
C LYS A 187 -6.32 -5.41 15.21
N VAL A 188 -7.06 -5.62 14.12
CA VAL A 188 -8.28 -6.44 13.98
C VAL A 188 -7.98 -7.92 14.11
N GLU A 189 -6.73 -8.29 13.90
CA GLU A 189 -6.27 -9.63 14.22
C GLU A 189 -6.27 -9.86 15.78
N LYS A 190 -6.57 -8.85 16.60
CA LYS A 190 -6.89 -9.02 18.04
C LYS A 190 -8.36 -9.39 18.27
N SER A 191 -8.62 -10.66 18.58
CA SER A 191 -9.70 -11.05 19.51
C SER A 191 -9.06 -11.75 20.73
N HIS A 192 -8.71 -11.04 21.81
CA HIS A 192 -9.56 -10.65 22.95
C HIS A 192 -10.26 -11.80 23.72
N HIS A 193 -9.62 -12.95 23.94
CA HIS A 193 -9.88 -13.74 25.18
C HIS A 193 -8.80 -14.77 25.54
N GLU A 194 -8.00 -15.26 24.58
CA GLU A 194 -6.99 -16.32 24.85
C GLU A 194 -5.56 -15.80 25.09
N LEU A 195 -5.28 -14.51 24.93
CA LEU A 195 -3.91 -13.96 25.01
C LEU A 195 -3.37 -13.80 26.45
N ARG A 196 -4.19 -14.03 27.49
CA ARG A 196 -3.72 -14.08 28.88
C ARG A 196 -3.03 -15.39 29.26
N SER A 197 -3.04 -16.41 28.39
CA SER A 197 -2.33 -17.68 28.62
C SER A 197 -0.98 -17.81 27.91
N LEU A 198 -0.66 -16.91 26.97
CA LEU A 198 0.57 -16.99 26.14
C LEU A 198 1.74 -16.16 26.68
N GLY A 199 1.50 -15.19 27.57
CA GLY A 199 2.55 -14.40 28.23
C GLY A 199 3.36 -15.14 29.31
N LYS A 200 3.36 -16.49 29.32
CA LYS A 200 4.00 -17.30 30.37
C LYS A 200 5.11 -18.24 29.93
N ARG A 201 5.55 -18.24 28.65
CA ARG A 201 6.68 -19.11 28.27
C ARG A 201 7.75 -18.35 27.51
N GLN A 202 8.94 -18.33 28.10
CA GLN A 202 10.21 -17.86 27.56
C GLN A 202 10.68 -18.63 26.28
N ASN A 203 9.81 -19.38 25.60
CA ASN A 203 10.13 -20.30 24.51
C ASN A 203 9.33 -20.07 23.22
N GLU A 204 8.39 -19.12 23.16
CA GLU A 204 7.54 -18.93 21.96
C GLU A 204 8.22 -18.16 20.82
N GLY A 205 9.43 -17.66 21.06
CA GLY A 205 10.26 -17.01 20.04
C GLY A 205 11.25 -17.95 19.36
N PHE A 206 11.68 -19.04 20.01
CA PHE A 206 12.73 -19.91 19.49
C PHE A 206 12.15 -21.11 18.74
N ARG A 207 12.85 -21.55 17.69
CA ARG A 207 12.43 -22.68 16.88
C ARG A 207 12.50 -23.99 17.65
N CYS A 208 13.62 -24.21 18.33
CA CYS A 208 13.87 -25.40 19.12
C CYS A 208 14.29 -25.04 20.55
N PRO A 209 14.05 -25.93 21.52
CA PRO A 209 14.64 -25.84 22.85
C PRO A 209 16.17 -25.72 22.79
N PRO A 210 16.81 -25.29 23.90
CA PRO A 210 18.27 -25.33 24.01
C PRO A 210 18.85 -26.73 23.68
N PHE A 211 20.01 -26.75 23.01
CA PHE A 211 20.72 -27.97 22.58
C PHE A 211 19.98 -28.81 21.54
N GLN A 212 19.10 -28.18 20.76
CA GLN A 212 18.43 -28.78 19.62
C GLN A 212 18.46 -27.81 18.44
N HIS A 213 18.50 -28.37 17.23
CA HIS A 213 18.32 -27.63 15.98
C HIS A 213 17.13 -28.15 15.19
N GLY A 214 16.57 -27.28 14.36
CA GLY A 214 15.44 -27.60 13.51
C GLY A 214 15.90 -28.31 12.23
N VAL A 215 15.23 -29.40 11.89
CA VAL A 215 15.36 -30.10 10.60
C VAL A 215 14.00 -30.19 9.92
N LEU A 216 14.00 -30.22 8.60
CA LEU A 216 12.77 -30.35 7.83
C LEU A 216 12.16 -31.74 8.03
N LYS A 217 10.86 -31.81 8.31
CA LYS A 217 10.12 -33.07 8.38
C LYS A 217 10.17 -33.78 7.02
N PRO A 218 10.34 -35.11 6.99
CA PRO A 218 10.28 -35.89 5.75
C PRO A 218 8.99 -35.61 4.97
N GLY A 219 9.10 -35.31 3.68
CA GLY A 219 7.95 -35.07 2.80
C GLY A 219 7.31 -33.70 2.94
N SER A 220 7.88 -32.77 3.71
CA SER A 220 7.40 -31.39 3.76
C SER A 220 7.47 -30.73 2.38
N PRO A 221 6.45 -29.95 1.99
CA PRO A 221 6.51 -29.17 0.74
C PRO A 221 7.66 -28.15 0.79
N PRO A 222 8.11 -27.60 -0.34
CA PRO A 222 9.07 -26.49 -0.35
C PRO A 222 8.52 -25.29 0.44
N GLY A 223 9.42 -24.36 0.81
CA GLY A 223 9.00 -23.08 1.38
C GLY A 223 8.12 -22.32 0.40
N PHE A 224 7.15 -21.57 0.91
CA PHE A 224 6.18 -20.83 0.13
C PHE A 224 6.19 -19.36 0.52
N SER A 225 6.09 -18.47 -0.46
CA SER A 225 5.89 -17.05 -0.23
C SER A 225 4.65 -16.55 -0.95
N ASN A 226 3.98 -15.56 -0.36
CA ASN A 226 2.81 -14.96 -0.97
C ASN A 226 2.81 -13.43 -0.94
N GLY A 227 3.99 -12.81 -0.84
CA GLY A 227 4.13 -11.38 -0.65
C GLY A 227 3.66 -10.94 0.74
N CYS A 228 3.27 -9.68 0.89
CA CYS A 228 2.98 -9.12 2.21
C CYS A 228 1.61 -9.59 2.76
N GLY A 229 1.60 -9.97 4.04
CA GLY A 229 0.41 -10.41 4.77
C GLY A 229 0.19 -11.93 4.73
N SER A 230 -0.65 -12.42 5.65
CA SER A 230 -1.01 -13.84 5.69
C SER A 230 -1.99 -14.19 4.56
N VAL A 231 -2.24 -15.48 4.32
CA VAL A 231 -3.31 -15.93 3.41
C VAL A 231 -4.66 -15.23 3.68
N LYS A 232 -4.96 -14.87 4.93
CA LYS A 232 -6.22 -14.20 5.33
C LYS A 232 -6.18 -12.68 5.22
N THR A 233 -5.00 -12.08 5.17
CA THR A 233 -4.81 -10.62 5.24
C THR A 233 -4.03 -10.06 4.05
N LYS A 234 -3.64 -10.90 3.08
CA LYS A 234 -2.85 -10.53 1.90
C LYS A 234 -3.39 -9.30 1.18
N ASN A 235 -4.70 -9.23 0.93
CA ASN A 235 -5.30 -8.10 0.22
C ASN A 235 -5.53 -6.85 1.10
N LEU A 236 -5.18 -6.92 2.38
CA LEU A 236 -5.32 -5.83 3.36
C LEU A 236 -3.97 -5.24 3.78
N VAL A 237 -2.88 -5.97 3.54
CA VAL A 237 -1.52 -5.52 3.79
C VAL A 237 -0.95 -5.07 2.45
N PRO A 238 -0.69 -3.77 2.25
CA PRO A 238 -0.10 -3.32 0.99
C PRO A 238 1.28 -3.98 0.78
N GLU A 239 1.73 -4.08 -0.47
CA GLU A 239 3.08 -4.62 -0.76
C GLU A 239 4.14 -3.52 -0.65
N LEU A 240 3.75 -2.26 -0.87
CA LEU A 240 4.62 -1.09 -0.93
C LEU A 240 5.89 -1.38 -1.76
N TRP A 241 7.07 -1.06 -1.24
CA TRP A 241 8.37 -1.44 -1.82
C TRP A 241 8.94 -2.72 -1.20
N PHE A 242 8.15 -3.45 -0.41
CA PHE A 242 8.63 -4.50 0.48
C PHE A 242 8.30 -5.92 0.00
N HIS A 243 7.71 -6.08 -1.18
CA HIS A 243 7.34 -7.40 -1.71
C HIS A 243 8.46 -8.44 -1.57
N SER A 244 9.66 -8.13 -2.05
CA SER A 244 10.81 -9.05 -1.95
C SER A 244 11.26 -9.31 -0.51
N CYS A 245 11.07 -8.34 0.40
CA CYS A 245 11.34 -8.51 1.82
C CYS A 245 10.28 -9.38 2.50
N CYS A 246 9.01 -9.23 2.13
CA CYS A 246 7.91 -10.07 2.59
C CYS A 246 8.12 -11.52 2.12
N ASP A 247 8.52 -11.72 0.85
CA ASP A 247 8.87 -13.05 0.35
C ASP A 247 10.05 -13.67 1.13
N ALA A 248 11.10 -12.89 1.39
CA ALA A 248 12.23 -13.37 2.18
C ALA A 248 11.84 -13.70 3.63
N HIS A 249 10.89 -12.96 4.20
CA HIS A 249 10.37 -13.19 5.56
C HIS A 249 9.56 -14.48 5.64
N ASP A 250 8.65 -14.71 4.70
CA ASP A 250 7.87 -15.95 4.57
C ASP A 250 8.81 -17.17 4.47
N ILE A 251 9.83 -17.08 3.59
CA ILE A 251 10.83 -18.15 3.42
C ILE A 251 11.66 -18.35 4.70
N CYS A 252 11.99 -17.28 5.43
CA CYS A 252 12.68 -17.39 6.72
C CYS A 252 11.84 -18.14 7.76
N TYR A 253 10.53 -17.91 7.77
CA TYR A 253 9.59 -18.62 8.66
C TYR A 253 9.49 -20.11 8.31
N ASP A 254 9.58 -20.46 7.03
CA ASP A 254 9.54 -21.84 6.55
C ASP A 254 10.87 -22.60 6.70
N ASP A 255 11.98 -21.88 6.89
CA ASP A 255 13.33 -22.46 7.02
C ASP A 255 13.60 -22.95 8.45
N CYS A 256 13.68 -24.27 8.61
CA CYS A 256 13.93 -24.94 9.89
C CYS A 256 15.32 -24.64 10.50
N THR A 257 16.26 -24.08 9.74
CA THR A 257 17.58 -23.67 10.26
C THR A 257 17.54 -22.33 10.99
N LYS A 258 16.44 -21.57 10.87
CA LYS A 258 16.34 -20.23 11.47
C LYS A 258 15.98 -20.32 12.95
N PRO A 259 16.74 -19.66 13.83
CA PRO A 259 16.69 -19.96 15.27
C PRO A 259 15.46 -19.41 15.97
N SER A 260 14.85 -18.33 15.46
CA SER A 260 13.75 -17.67 16.13
C SER A 260 12.88 -16.82 15.21
N CYS A 261 11.64 -16.56 15.67
CA CYS A 261 10.75 -15.57 15.08
C CYS A 261 11.44 -14.19 15.01
N LEU A 262 12.06 -13.77 16.13
CA LEU A 262 12.74 -12.48 16.22
C LEU A 262 13.89 -12.37 15.20
N TYR A 263 14.64 -13.45 14.98
CA TYR A 263 15.70 -13.48 13.96
C TYR A 263 15.13 -13.13 12.57
N CYS A 264 14.04 -13.79 12.18
CA CYS A 264 13.41 -13.53 10.89
C CYS A 264 12.81 -12.12 10.82
N ASN A 265 12.19 -11.64 11.90
CA ASN A 265 11.61 -10.30 11.95
C ASN A 265 12.66 -9.19 11.85
N VAL A 266 13.82 -9.36 12.50
CA VAL A 266 14.93 -8.40 12.39
C VAL A 266 15.50 -8.41 10.98
N ALA A 267 15.73 -9.58 10.39
CA ALA A 267 16.19 -9.68 9.00
C ALA A 267 15.18 -9.04 8.02
N PHE A 268 13.88 -9.16 8.30
CA PHE A 268 12.84 -8.49 7.53
C PHE A 268 12.90 -6.97 7.65
N LEU A 269 13.04 -6.42 8.87
CA LEU A 269 13.24 -4.98 9.06
C LEU A 269 14.49 -4.46 8.34
N ASP A 270 15.60 -5.18 8.46
CA ASP A 270 16.86 -4.81 7.81
C ASP A 270 16.73 -4.81 6.28
N CYS A 271 16.03 -5.80 5.71
CA CYS A 271 15.69 -5.83 4.29
C CYS A 271 14.87 -4.59 3.88
N MET A 272 13.80 -4.28 4.62
CA MET A 272 12.94 -3.13 4.33
C MET A 272 13.71 -1.81 4.42
N HIS A 273 14.55 -1.64 5.45
CA HIS A 273 15.43 -0.47 5.55
C HIS A 273 16.38 -0.39 4.35
N ALA A 274 16.96 -1.50 3.90
CA ALA A 274 17.83 -1.51 2.72
C ALA A 274 17.07 -1.05 1.45
N GLU A 275 15.81 -1.43 1.27
CA GLU A 275 14.96 -0.89 0.21
C GLU A 275 14.71 0.62 0.37
N CYS A 276 14.48 1.08 1.60
CA CYS A 276 14.31 2.50 1.90
C CYS A 276 15.57 3.33 1.64
N HIS A 277 16.76 2.76 1.85
CA HIS A 277 18.04 3.43 1.59
C HIS A 277 18.28 3.77 0.12
N LYS A 278 17.59 3.07 -0.81
CA LYS A 278 17.65 3.35 -2.25
C LYS A 278 16.80 4.56 -2.66
N LYS A 279 15.99 5.10 -1.75
CA LYS A 279 15.05 6.20 -2.00
C LYS A 279 15.67 7.55 -1.68
N ASN A 280 15.12 8.62 -2.26
CA ASN A 280 15.51 9.97 -1.89
C ASN A 280 15.18 10.27 -0.42
N PHE A 281 15.81 11.31 0.15
CA PHE A 281 15.79 11.61 1.59
C PHE A 281 14.38 11.58 2.23
N PHE A 282 13.37 12.12 1.54
CA PHE A 282 12.03 12.24 2.08
C PHE A 282 11.25 10.92 1.97
N VAL A 283 11.31 10.27 0.80
CA VAL A 283 10.68 8.96 0.57
C VAL A 283 11.27 7.92 1.52
N LYS A 284 12.58 8.00 1.79
CA LYS A 284 13.28 7.15 2.75
C LYS A 284 12.67 7.27 4.16
N LYS A 285 12.26 8.45 4.62
CA LYS A 285 11.62 8.62 5.94
C LYS A 285 10.26 7.94 6.02
N ILE A 286 9.40 8.12 5.01
CA ILE A 286 8.09 7.48 4.93
C ILE A 286 8.24 5.96 4.83
N CYS A 287 9.17 5.51 3.99
CA CYS A 287 9.51 4.11 3.83
C CYS A 287 9.99 3.49 5.15
N ASN A 288 10.91 4.13 5.88
CA ASN A 288 11.37 3.62 7.18
C ASN A 288 10.25 3.54 8.22
N PHE A 289 9.31 4.49 8.22
CA PHE A 289 8.14 4.39 9.08
C PHE A 289 7.24 3.20 8.71
N ALA A 290 6.96 3.01 7.41
CA ALA A 290 6.22 1.85 6.96
C ALA A 290 6.94 0.56 7.36
N ALA A 291 8.26 0.47 7.17
CA ALA A 291 9.06 -0.68 7.59
C ALA A 291 8.91 -0.99 9.09
N GLN A 292 8.94 0.05 9.94
CA GLN A 292 8.72 -0.09 11.37
C GLN A 292 7.31 -0.64 11.69
N VAL A 293 6.28 -0.16 11.00
CA VAL A 293 4.90 -0.65 11.20
C VAL A 293 4.76 -2.13 10.81
N TYR A 294 5.39 -2.56 9.71
CA TYR A 294 5.39 -3.97 9.30
C TYR A 294 6.14 -4.84 10.31
N PHE A 295 7.30 -4.37 10.79
CA PHE A 295 8.07 -5.07 11.81
C PHE A 295 7.31 -5.21 13.13
N GLU A 296 6.63 -4.17 13.59
CA GLU A 296 5.78 -4.22 14.78
C GLU A 296 4.63 -5.22 14.63
N ALA A 297 4.03 -5.29 13.44
CA ALA A 297 2.97 -6.25 13.15
C ALA A 297 3.44 -7.70 13.25
N VAL A 298 4.57 -8.04 12.64
CA VAL A 298 5.08 -9.43 12.62
C VAL A 298 5.76 -9.84 13.93
N GLN A 299 6.23 -8.89 14.73
CA GLN A 299 6.71 -9.15 16.09
C GLN A 299 5.59 -9.35 17.10
N GLY A 300 4.36 -8.96 16.75
CA GLY A 300 3.20 -9.22 17.59
C GLY A 300 2.98 -10.72 17.82
N PRO A 301 2.12 -11.08 18.79
CA PRO A 301 1.80 -12.47 19.12
C PRO A 301 1.35 -13.31 17.91
N GLN A 302 0.86 -12.68 16.85
CA GLN A 302 0.29 -13.34 15.68
C GLN A 302 1.33 -13.66 14.63
N GLY A 303 2.24 -12.73 14.35
CA GLY A 303 3.37 -13.01 13.48
C GLY A 303 4.25 -14.11 14.08
N CYS A 304 4.58 -14.06 15.38
CA CYS A 304 5.29 -15.18 16.01
C CYS A 304 4.42 -16.42 16.24
N GLY A 305 3.10 -16.27 16.33
CA GLY A 305 2.16 -17.39 16.29
C GLY A 305 2.18 -18.16 14.97
N LEU A 306 2.32 -17.45 13.84
CA LEU A 306 2.51 -18.04 12.51
C LEU A 306 3.86 -18.73 12.40
N PHE A 307 4.94 -18.12 12.89
CA PHE A 307 6.25 -18.78 12.99
C PHE A 307 6.15 -20.10 13.77
N ALA A 308 5.53 -20.07 14.96
CA ALA A 308 5.35 -21.25 15.80
C ALA A 308 4.47 -22.32 15.11
N LYS A 309 3.46 -21.90 14.34
CA LYS A 309 2.64 -22.81 13.54
C LYS A 309 3.46 -23.48 12.45
N TYR A 310 4.16 -22.73 11.60
CA TYR A 310 4.97 -23.29 10.53
C TYR A 310 6.11 -24.16 11.06
N ASN A 311 6.67 -23.81 12.22
CA ASN A 311 7.59 -24.67 12.94
C ASN A 311 6.97 -26.04 13.25
N ARG A 312 5.77 -26.07 13.87
CA ARG A 312 5.06 -27.33 14.14
C ARG A 312 4.67 -28.10 12.89
N ASP A 313 4.35 -27.42 11.80
CA ASP A 313 3.87 -28.07 10.57
C ASP A 313 5.03 -28.65 9.75
N ARG A 314 6.20 -28.00 9.76
CA ARG A 314 7.30 -28.30 8.82
C ARG A 314 8.58 -28.81 9.47
N CYS A 315 8.82 -28.57 10.74
CA CYS A 315 10.12 -28.81 11.37
C CYS A 315 10.04 -29.78 12.55
N ASP A 316 11.07 -30.60 12.68
CA ASP A 316 11.36 -31.38 13.89
C ASP A 316 12.58 -30.79 14.60
N CYS A 317 12.60 -30.86 15.92
CA CYS A 317 13.78 -30.49 16.70
C CYS A 317 14.56 -31.75 17.07
N VAL A 318 15.82 -31.81 16.65
CA VAL A 318 16.74 -32.91 16.92
C VAL A 318 17.88 -32.42 17.78
N HIS A 319 18.45 -33.31 18.58
CA HIS A 319 19.57 -32.96 19.46
C HIS A 319 20.82 -32.59 18.68
N ASP A 320 21.50 -31.54 19.15
CA ASP A 320 22.84 -31.23 18.69
C ASP A 320 23.81 -32.35 19.11
N PRO A 321 24.77 -32.71 18.25
CA PRO A 321 25.75 -33.75 18.54
C PRO A 321 26.72 -33.42 19.68
#